data_AF-A0A3D2YIG4-F1
#
_entry.id   AF-A0A3D2YIG4-F1
#
_cell.length_a   1.000
_cell.length_b   1.000
_cell.length_c   1.000
_cell.angle_alpha   90.00
_cell.angle_beta   90.00
_cell.angle_gamma   90.00
#
_symmetry.space_group_name_H-M   'P 1'
#
loop_
_entity.id
_entity.type
_entity.pdbx_description
1 polymer ?
#
loop_
_entity_poly.entity_id
_entity_poly.type
_entity_poly.pdbx_seq_one_letter_code
_entity_poly.pdbx_strand_id
1 'polypeptide(L)'
;MKETLGKILRIFTTVLMVLSICMMIFTVISVLTFNRSDRQMFGYRAFIVLSDSMSATDFKAGDLVLTRDVDPATLQPGDIIAFTSTNDENYGQTVTHKIRSLTTTADGEPGFITYGTTTGTDDTAVVTYMDVLGKYAGHLAGVGKFFNFLKTTPGYILCIFVPFALLILSQSVETVRLFRRYKGEQMAELQAEKDKIAEERRQSAEMLAELQALRAQLGQNAPEDGAAPVPDSAPAAQPETPQTDTTESAPEPAETM
;
A
#
# COMPACT_ATOMS: atom_id res chain seq x y z
N MET A 1 32.93 -0.79 -6.02
CA MET A 1 32.02 -1.80 -5.44
C MET A 1 30.90 -1.20 -4.57
N LYS A 2 31.16 -0.28 -3.63
CA LYS A 2 30.10 0.33 -2.79
C LYS A 2 29.11 1.20 -3.59
N GLU A 3 29.62 1.97 -4.56
CA GLU A 3 28.82 2.80 -5.49
C GLU A 3 27.86 1.97 -6.37
N THR A 4 28.34 0.84 -6.90
CA THR A 4 27.54 -0.07 -7.72
C THR A 4 26.50 -0.82 -6.88
N LEU A 5 26.86 -1.22 -5.66
CA LEU A 5 25.95 -1.90 -4.74
C LEU A 5 24.80 -0.99 -4.29
N GLY A 6 25.07 0.29 -4.03
CA GLY A 6 24.03 1.27 -3.69
C GLY A 6 23.04 1.53 -4.83
N LYS A 7 23.53 1.63 -6.08
CA LYS A 7 22.68 1.78 -7.27
C LYS A 7 21.80 0.55 -7.51
N ILE A 8 22.37 -0.65 -7.37
CA ILE A 8 21.62 -1.92 -7.48
C ILE A 8 20.54 -2.00 -6.40
N LEU A 9 20.86 -1.67 -5.15
CA LEU A 9 19.88 -1.70 -4.06
C LEU A 9 18.75 -0.69 -4.28
N ARG A 10 19.05 0.50 -4.82
CA ARG A 10 18.04 1.52 -5.13
C ARG A 10 17.12 1.06 -6.26
N ILE A 11 17.68 0.51 -7.34
CA ILE A 11 16.90 -0.08 -8.45
C ILE A 11 16.03 -1.22 -7.94
N PHE A 12 16.58 -2.10 -7.10
CA PHE A 12 15.83 -3.20 -6.50
C PHE A 12 14.66 -2.69 -5.66
N THR A 13 14.86 -1.69 -4.81
CA THR A 13 13.78 -1.07 -4.02
C THR A 13 12.74 -0.41 -4.92
N THR A 14 13.15 0.30 -5.98
CA THR A 14 12.21 0.90 -6.94
C THR A 14 11.39 -0.16 -7.68
N VAL A 15 12.02 -1.25 -8.13
CA VAL A 15 11.33 -2.38 -8.76
C VAL A 15 10.36 -3.03 -7.79
N LEU A 16 10.77 -3.28 -6.55
CA LEU A 16 9.90 -3.85 -5.51
C LEU A 16 8.71 -2.94 -5.19
N MET A 17 8.93 -1.62 -5.18
CA MET A 17 7.87 -0.61 -4.97
C MET A 17 6.87 -0.63 -6.11
N VAL A 18 7.34 -0.54 -7.36
CA VAL A 18 6.47 -0.60 -8.55
C VAL A 18 5.71 -1.92 -8.59
N LEU A 19 6.37 -3.05 -8.34
CA LEU A 19 5.76 -4.37 -8.31
C LEU A 19 4.66 -4.47 -7.24
N SER A 20 4.90 -3.93 -6.05
CA SER A 20 3.90 -3.94 -4.97
C SER A 20 2.71 -3.02 -5.26
N ILE A 21 2.95 -1.85 -5.88
CA ILE A 21 1.87 -0.96 -6.34
C ILE A 21 1.04 -1.64 -7.42
N CYS A 22 1.69 -2.24 -8.43
CA CYS A 22 1.01 -3.03 -9.46
C CYS A 22 0.19 -4.17 -8.85
N MET A 23 0.75 -4.86 -7.85
CA MET A 23 0.07 -5.96 -7.17
C MET A 23 -1.12 -5.48 -6.31
N MET A 24 -1.00 -4.33 -5.66
CA MET A 24 -2.11 -3.69 -4.94
C MET A 24 -3.23 -3.31 -5.91
N ILE A 25 -2.91 -2.64 -7.01
CA ILE A 25 -3.86 -2.28 -8.07
C ILE A 25 -4.53 -3.54 -8.61
N PHE A 26 -3.75 -4.57 -8.92
CA PHE A 26 -4.26 -5.85 -9.38
C PHE A 26 -5.19 -6.52 -8.36
N THR A 27 -4.85 -6.50 -7.07
CA THR A 27 -5.68 -7.06 -6.00
C THR A 27 -7.00 -6.30 -5.87
N VAL A 28 -6.95 -4.97 -5.92
CA VAL A 28 -8.13 -4.10 -5.88
C VAL A 28 -9.02 -4.36 -7.10
N ILE A 29 -8.44 -4.36 -8.31
CA ILE A 29 -9.17 -4.68 -9.54
C ILE A 29 -9.75 -6.08 -9.46
N SER A 30 -9.00 -7.06 -8.98
CA SER A 30 -9.44 -8.44 -8.82
C SER A 30 -10.64 -8.53 -7.86
N VAL A 31 -10.57 -7.92 -6.68
CA VAL A 31 -11.70 -7.92 -5.74
C VAL A 31 -12.91 -7.18 -6.31
N LEU A 32 -12.69 -6.03 -6.96
CA LEU A 32 -13.78 -5.23 -7.54
C LEU A 32 -14.42 -5.88 -8.78
N THR A 33 -13.65 -6.66 -9.55
CA THR A 33 -14.09 -7.31 -10.81
C THR A 33 -14.65 -8.71 -10.56
N PHE A 34 -14.02 -9.51 -9.70
CA PHE A 34 -14.45 -10.89 -9.45
C PHE A 34 -15.53 -11.02 -8.38
N ASN A 35 -15.71 -10.05 -7.49
CA ASN A 35 -16.77 -10.09 -6.47
C ASN A 35 -18.11 -9.50 -6.97
N ARG A 36 -18.12 -8.96 -8.20
CA ARG A 36 -19.35 -8.58 -8.89
C ARG A 36 -19.25 -9.09 -10.32
N SER A 37 -19.87 -10.23 -10.58
CA SER A 37 -19.99 -10.95 -11.86
C SER A 37 -20.55 -10.13 -13.03
N ASP A 38 -20.69 -8.81 -12.89
CA ASP A 38 -21.62 -7.97 -13.65
C ASP A 38 -20.99 -6.74 -14.30
N ARG A 39 -19.64 -6.63 -14.30
CA ARG A 39 -18.97 -5.60 -15.09
C ARG A 39 -18.32 -6.21 -16.32
N GLN A 40 -19.02 -6.09 -17.45
CA GLN A 40 -18.47 -6.22 -18.79
C GLN A 40 -17.31 -5.23 -18.95
N MET A 41 -16.08 -5.69 -18.77
CA MET A 41 -14.91 -4.90 -19.13
C MET A 41 -14.71 -5.08 -20.63
N PHE A 42 -15.13 -4.10 -21.42
CA PHE A 42 -14.98 -4.09 -22.89
C PHE A 42 -15.63 -5.29 -23.62
N GLY A 43 -16.75 -5.81 -23.10
CA GLY A 43 -17.44 -6.96 -23.69
C GLY A 43 -16.76 -8.31 -23.43
N TYR A 44 -15.73 -8.36 -22.57
CA TYR A 44 -15.13 -9.60 -22.09
C TYR A 44 -15.50 -9.85 -20.63
N ARG A 45 -15.72 -11.12 -20.30
CA ARG A 45 -15.95 -11.61 -18.94
C ARG A 45 -14.92 -12.69 -18.64
N ALA A 46 -14.40 -12.70 -17.43
CA ALA A 46 -13.42 -13.69 -16.98
C ALA A 46 -13.97 -14.44 -15.77
N PHE A 47 -13.97 -15.76 -15.84
CA PHE A 47 -14.48 -16.63 -14.78
C PHE A 47 -13.44 -17.71 -14.45
N ILE A 48 -13.37 -18.10 -13.19
CA ILE A 48 -12.53 -19.22 -12.77
C ILE A 48 -13.35 -20.50 -12.94
N VAL A 49 -12.81 -21.45 -13.68
CA VAL A 49 -13.46 -22.74 -13.92
C VAL A 49 -13.50 -23.52 -12.61
N LEU A 50 -14.72 -23.85 -12.15
CA LEU A 50 -14.93 -24.54 -10.89
C LEU A 50 -14.90 -26.07 -11.04
N SER A 51 -15.28 -26.59 -12.21
CA SER A 51 -15.43 -28.03 -12.45
C SER A 51 -14.61 -28.53 -13.65
N ASP A 52 -14.28 -29.81 -13.66
CA ASP A 52 -13.53 -30.47 -14.73
C ASP A 52 -14.44 -30.95 -15.89
N SER A 53 -15.66 -30.41 -16.05
CA SER A 53 -16.63 -30.88 -17.07
C SER A 53 -16.20 -30.63 -18.52
N MET A 54 -15.21 -29.76 -18.72
CA MET A 54 -14.59 -29.43 -20.03
C MET A 54 -13.12 -29.88 -20.14
N SER A 55 -12.64 -30.69 -19.19
CA SER A 55 -11.23 -31.06 -19.03
C SER A 55 -10.67 -31.98 -20.13
N ALA A 56 -11.54 -32.64 -20.89
CA ALA A 56 -11.15 -33.56 -21.95
C ALA A 56 -10.55 -32.86 -23.18
N THR A 57 -10.97 -31.63 -23.49
CA THR A 57 -10.59 -30.99 -24.76
C THR A 57 -10.20 -29.52 -24.65
N ASP A 58 -10.75 -28.76 -23.70
CA ASP A 58 -10.74 -27.30 -23.83
C ASP A 58 -10.05 -26.57 -22.67
N PHE A 59 -10.33 -26.92 -21.41
CA PHE A 59 -9.71 -26.29 -20.23
C PHE A 59 -9.98 -27.07 -18.95
N LYS A 60 -9.13 -26.91 -17.93
CA LYS A 60 -9.19 -27.67 -16.66
C LYS A 60 -9.77 -26.85 -15.52
N ALA A 61 -10.22 -27.53 -14.47
CA ALA A 61 -10.62 -26.88 -13.23
C ALA A 61 -9.47 -26.03 -12.65
N GLY A 62 -9.80 -24.80 -12.28
CA GLY A 62 -8.84 -23.79 -11.82
C GLY A 62 -8.15 -23.00 -12.91
N ASP A 63 -8.52 -23.15 -14.19
CA ASP A 63 -8.10 -22.22 -15.24
C ASP A 63 -8.99 -20.96 -15.24
N LEU A 64 -8.44 -19.85 -15.74
CA LEU A 64 -9.23 -18.63 -15.96
C LEU A 64 -9.75 -18.64 -17.40
N VAL A 65 -11.07 -18.72 -17.57
CA VAL A 65 -11.71 -18.70 -18.88
C VAL A 65 -12.19 -17.29 -19.20
N LEU A 66 -11.88 -16.83 -20.41
CA LEU A 66 -12.38 -15.58 -20.94
C LEU A 66 -13.49 -15.86 -21.94
N THR A 67 -14.62 -15.21 -21.75
CA THR A 67 -15.72 -15.18 -22.70
C THR A 67 -15.94 -13.78 -23.24
N ARG A 68 -16.46 -13.70 -24.45
CA ARG A 68 -16.82 -12.47 -25.14
C ARG A 68 -18.33 -12.44 -25.33
N ASP A 69 -18.91 -11.28 -25.08
CA ASP A 69 -20.32 -11.02 -25.37
C ASP A 69 -20.56 -11.04 -26.89
N VAL A 70 -21.49 -11.89 -27.32
CA VAL A 70 -21.86 -12.10 -28.72
C VAL A 70 -23.37 -12.30 -28.79
N ASP A 71 -23.97 -11.89 -29.90
CA ASP A 71 -25.38 -12.17 -30.17
C ASP A 71 -25.59 -13.69 -30.21
N PRO A 72 -26.43 -14.25 -29.31
CA PRO A 72 -26.68 -15.69 -29.26
C PRO A 72 -27.20 -16.25 -30.59
N ALA A 73 -27.90 -15.45 -31.41
CA ALA A 73 -28.38 -15.88 -32.72
C ALA A 73 -27.25 -16.24 -33.72
N THR A 74 -26.02 -15.78 -33.45
CA THR A 74 -24.84 -16.06 -34.29
C THR A 74 -24.11 -17.35 -33.89
N LEU A 75 -24.48 -17.96 -32.77
CA LEU A 75 -23.84 -19.15 -32.24
C LEU A 75 -24.22 -20.41 -33.02
N GLN A 76 -23.26 -21.32 -33.16
CA GLN A 76 -23.43 -22.54 -33.94
C GLN A 76 -23.07 -23.80 -33.14
N PRO A 77 -23.57 -24.98 -33.55
CA PRO A 77 -23.11 -26.25 -33.01
C PRO A 77 -21.58 -26.35 -33.07
N GLY A 78 -20.98 -26.72 -31.94
CA GLY A 78 -19.53 -26.77 -31.78
C GLY A 78 -18.91 -25.55 -31.10
N ASP A 79 -19.64 -24.45 -30.93
CA ASP A 79 -19.17 -23.33 -30.11
C ASP A 79 -19.23 -23.66 -28.61
N ILE A 80 -18.34 -23.07 -27.82
CA ILE A 80 -18.36 -23.16 -26.36
C ILE A 80 -18.92 -21.85 -25.81
N ILE A 81 -19.90 -21.96 -24.92
CA ILE A 81 -20.58 -20.82 -24.31
C ILE A 81 -20.50 -20.89 -22.80
N ALA A 82 -20.42 -19.71 -22.16
CA ALA A 82 -20.74 -19.56 -20.75
C ALA A 82 -22.20 -19.13 -20.62
N PHE A 83 -22.91 -19.74 -19.68
CA PHE A 83 -24.30 -19.41 -19.38
C PHE A 83 -24.59 -19.55 -17.90
N THR A 84 -25.69 -18.94 -17.46
CA THR A 84 -26.21 -19.13 -16.11
C THR A 84 -27.05 -20.40 -16.08
N SER A 85 -26.66 -21.39 -15.27
CA SER A 85 -27.38 -22.67 -15.19
C SER A 85 -28.73 -22.50 -14.51
N THR A 86 -29.77 -23.05 -15.12
CA THR A 86 -31.14 -23.16 -14.59
C THR A 86 -31.45 -24.55 -14.02
N ASN A 87 -30.49 -25.49 -14.07
CA ASN A 87 -30.62 -26.81 -13.44
C ASN A 87 -30.61 -26.69 -11.92
N ASP A 88 -31.43 -27.49 -11.22
CA ASP A 88 -31.55 -27.49 -9.76
C ASP A 88 -30.21 -27.69 -9.02
N GLU A 89 -29.33 -28.54 -9.55
CA GLU A 89 -28.03 -28.86 -8.92
C GLU A 89 -27.04 -27.69 -8.96
N ASN A 90 -27.13 -26.82 -9.96
CA ASN A 90 -26.18 -25.73 -10.19
C ASN A 90 -26.90 -24.40 -10.46
N TYR A 91 -28.08 -24.22 -9.89
CA TYR A 91 -28.95 -23.08 -10.19
C TYR A 91 -28.24 -21.76 -9.87
N GLY A 92 -28.22 -20.84 -10.84
CA GLY A 92 -27.59 -19.52 -10.71
C GLY A 92 -26.05 -19.53 -10.81
N GLN A 93 -25.42 -20.70 -10.99
CA GLN A 93 -23.97 -20.77 -11.22
C GLN A 93 -23.64 -20.57 -12.69
N THR A 94 -22.46 -20.00 -12.96
CA THR A 94 -21.92 -19.90 -14.32
C THR A 94 -21.34 -21.25 -14.75
N VAL A 95 -21.88 -21.82 -15.82
CA VAL A 95 -21.44 -23.08 -16.42
C VAL A 95 -20.93 -22.81 -17.83
N THR A 96 -19.91 -23.57 -18.26
CA THR A 96 -19.32 -23.47 -19.59
C THR A 96 -19.40 -24.81 -20.30
N HIS A 97 -20.23 -24.94 -21.33
CA HIS A 97 -20.39 -26.18 -22.10
C HIS A 97 -20.37 -25.92 -23.61
N LYS A 98 -20.27 -27.00 -24.39
CA LYS A 98 -20.25 -26.95 -25.86
C LYS A 98 -21.66 -27.11 -26.42
N ILE A 99 -22.01 -26.34 -27.44
CA ILE A 99 -23.30 -26.42 -28.10
C ILE A 99 -23.33 -27.70 -28.95
N ARG A 100 -24.33 -28.55 -28.72
CA ARG A 100 -24.62 -29.73 -29.55
C ARG A 100 -25.55 -29.37 -30.70
N SER A 101 -26.64 -28.68 -30.41
CA SER A 101 -27.64 -28.30 -31.41
C SER A 101 -28.47 -27.12 -30.95
N LEU A 102 -29.03 -26.40 -31.91
CA LEU A 102 -30.07 -25.40 -31.65
C LEU A 102 -31.39 -26.11 -31.40
N THR A 103 -32.16 -25.61 -30.44
CA THR A 103 -33.49 -26.12 -30.08
C THR A 103 -34.40 -24.96 -29.70
N THR A 104 -35.64 -25.28 -29.36
CA THR A 104 -36.64 -24.34 -28.87
C THR A 104 -37.21 -24.88 -27.57
N THR A 105 -37.43 -24.02 -26.57
CA THR A 105 -38.08 -24.40 -25.32
C THR A 105 -39.54 -24.78 -25.56
N ALA A 106 -40.19 -25.37 -24.54
CA ALA A 106 -41.61 -25.68 -24.59
C ALA A 106 -42.49 -24.45 -24.86
N ASP A 107 -42.02 -23.26 -24.45
CA ASP A 107 -42.71 -21.98 -24.62
C ASP A 107 -42.44 -21.30 -25.97
N GLY A 108 -41.61 -21.90 -26.83
CA GLY A 108 -41.30 -21.36 -28.15
C GLY A 108 -40.05 -20.47 -28.23
N GLU A 109 -39.29 -20.34 -27.14
CA GLU A 109 -38.09 -19.51 -27.10
C GLU A 109 -36.86 -20.24 -27.68
N PRO A 110 -36.01 -19.58 -28.48
CA PRO A 110 -34.81 -20.20 -29.02
C PRO A 110 -33.79 -20.51 -27.91
N GLY A 111 -33.13 -21.65 -28.04
CA GLY A 111 -32.14 -22.10 -27.09
C GLY A 111 -31.17 -23.13 -27.66
N PHE A 112 -30.35 -23.66 -26.78
CA PHE A 112 -29.29 -24.61 -27.11
C PHE A 112 -29.38 -25.85 -26.24
N ILE A 113 -29.10 -27.01 -26.84
CA ILE A 113 -28.71 -28.21 -26.10
C ILE A 113 -27.19 -28.15 -25.97
N THR A 114 -26.70 -28.17 -24.73
CA THR A 114 -25.27 -28.13 -24.41
C THR A 114 -24.81 -29.46 -23.84
N TYR A 115 -23.51 -29.68 -23.84
CA TYR A 115 -22.91 -30.86 -23.20
C TYR A 115 -21.49 -30.55 -22.67
N GLY A 116 -21.13 -31.17 -21.56
CA GLY A 116 -19.76 -31.18 -21.06
C GLY A 116 -18.89 -32.13 -21.90
N THR A 117 -17.70 -31.70 -22.32
CA THR A 117 -16.83 -32.53 -23.16
C THR A 117 -16.20 -33.71 -22.42
N THR A 118 -16.17 -33.68 -21.09
CA THR A 118 -15.63 -34.78 -20.26
C THR A 118 -16.54 -36.01 -20.25
N THR A 119 -17.86 -35.83 -20.12
CA THR A 119 -18.83 -36.94 -20.10
C THR A 119 -19.41 -37.19 -21.50
N GLY A 120 -19.53 -36.16 -22.33
CA GLY A 120 -20.14 -36.26 -23.66
C GLY A 120 -21.67 -36.34 -23.64
N THR A 121 -22.27 -36.33 -22.45
CA THR A 121 -23.72 -36.45 -22.20
C THR A 121 -24.40 -35.09 -22.35
N ASP A 122 -25.53 -35.08 -23.03
CA ASP A 122 -26.34 -33.87 -23.25
C ASP A 122 -26.97 -33.42 -21.94
N ASP A 123 -26.96 -32.10 -21.72
CA ASP A 123 -27.62 -31.49 -20.59
C ASP A 123 -29.14 -31.56 -20.76
N THR A 124 -29.86 -31.82 -19.67
CA THR A 124 -31.32 -31.93 -19.68
C THR A 124 -32.03 -30.59 -19.81
N ALA A 125 -31.44 -29.51 -19.27
CA ALA A 125 -31.99 -28.17 -19.40
C ALA A 125 -31.55 -27.52 -20.71
N VAL A 126 -32.52 -26.91 -21.39
CA VAL A 126 -32.27 -26.06 -22.55
C VAL A 126 -31.74 -24.72 -22.07
N VAL A 127 -30.61 -24.28 -22.64
CA VAL A 127 -30.03 -22.97 -22.36
C VAL A 127 -30.70 -21.95 -23.27
N THR A 128 -31.47 -21.02 -22.71
CA THR A 128 -32.12 -19.96 -23.50
C THR A 128 -31.12 -18.88 -23.88
N TYR A 129 -31.44 -18.09 -24.91
CA TYR A 129 -30.56 -16.99 -25.33
C TYR A 129 -30.33 -15.95 -24.23
N MET A 130 -31.28 -15.77 -23.31
CA MET A 130 -31.17 -14.83 -22.20
C MET A 130 -30.19 -15.29 -21.12
N ASP A 131 -29.98 -16.60 -20.99
CA ASP A 131 -29.06 -17.18 -20.01
C ASP A 131 -27.61 -17.20 -20.52
N VAL A 132 -27.39 -16.97 -21.82
CA VAL A 132 -26.05 -16.93 -22.42
C VAL A 132 -25.30 -15.69 -21.97
N LEU A 133 -24.16 -15.91 -21.31
CA LEU A 133 -23.29 -14.85 -20.82
C LEU A 133 -22.20 -14.46 -21.83
N GLY A 134 -21.90 -15.34 -22.80
CA GLY A 134 -20.97 -15.08 -23.89
C GLY A 134 -20.31 -16.33 -24.47
N LYS A 135 -19.60 -16.15 -25.59
CA LYS A 135 -18.83 -17.19 -26.29
C LYS A 135 -17.40 -17.28 -25.76
N TYR A 136 -16.88 -18.49 -25.61
CA TYR A 136 -15.50 -18.75 -25.23
C TYR A 136 -14.51 -18.09 -26.20
N ALA A 137 -13.58 -17.31 -25.67
CA ALA A 137 -12.54 -16.63 -26.43
C ALA A 137 -11.13 -17.21 -26.15
N GLY A 138 -10.92 -17.79 -24.97
CA GLY A 138 -9.65 -18.40 -24.59
C GLY A 138 -9.58 -18.73 -23.10
N HIS A 139 -8.46 -19.31 -22.68
CA HIS A 139 -8.19 -19.61 -21.28
C HIS A 139 -6.73 -19.32 -20.93
N LEU A 140 -6.49 -18.99 -19.66
CA LEU A 140 -5.16 -18.90 -19.08
C LEU A 140 -4.98 -20.02 -18.05
N ALA A 141 -4.12 -20.97 -18.40
CA ALA A 141 -3.84 -22.13 -17.56
C ALA A 141 -3.19 -21.72 -16.22
N GLY A 142 -3.69 -22.27 -15.11
CA GLY A 142 -3.11 -22.08 -13.76
C GLY A 142 -3.32 -20.71 -13.11
N VAL A 143 -3.85 -19.72 -13.84
CA VAL A 143 -4.14 -18.39 -13.31
C VAL A 143 -5.28 -18.44 -12.29
N GLY A 144 -6.33 -19.22 -12.54
CA GLY A 144 -7.42 -19.40 -11.57
C GLY A 144 -6.96 -20.06 -10.27
N LYS A 145 -6.02 -21.02 -10.33
CA LYS A 145 -5.38 -21.62 -9.14
C LYS A 145 -4.56 -20.60 -8.36
N PHE A 146 -3.81 -19.74 -9.05
CA PHE A 146 -3.09 -18.64 -8.41
C PHE A 146 -4.03 -17.64 -7.74
N PHE A 147 -5.14 -17.26 -8.40
CA PHE A 147 -6.16 -16.40 -7.79
C PHE A 147 -6.85 -17.05 -6.59
N ASN A 148 -7.17 -18.34 -6.67
CA ASN A 148 -7.71 -19.08 -5.52
C ASN A 148 -6.69 -19.16 -4.38
N PHE A 149 -5.40 -19.34 -4.68
CA PHE A 149 -4.34 -19.26 -3.69
C PHE A 149 -4.25 -17.87 -3.06
N LEU A 150 -4.29 -16.78 -3.85
CA LEU A 150 -4.31 -15.41 -3.34
C LEU A 150 -5.50 -15.12 -2.41
N LYS A 151 -6.66 -15.78 -2.62
CA LYS A 151 -7.83 -15.70 -1.73
C LYS A 151 -7.64 -16.44 -0.41
N THR A 152 -6.69 -17.37 -0.30
CA THR A 152 -6.39 -18.05 0.97
C THR A 152 -5.63 -17.15 1.93
N THR A 153 -5.81 -17.33 3.24
CA THR A 153 -5.04 -16.63 4.28
C THR A 153 -3.53 -16.69 4.06
N PRO A 154 -2.90 -17.87 3.84
CA PRO A 154 -1.46 -17.91 3.58
C PRO A 154 -1.08 -17.21 2.27
N GLY A 155 -1.85 -17.37 1.19
CA GLY A 155 -1.56 -16.71 -0.08
C GLY A 155 -1.62 -15.18 0.02
N TYR A 156 -2.64 -14.65 0.71
CA TYR A 156 -2.75 -13.21 0.99
C TYR A 156 -1.55 -12.70 1.79
N ILE A 157 -1.15 -13.40 2.86
CA ILE A 157 -0.02 -12.98 3.69
C ILE A 157 1.28 -12.96 2.87
N LEU A 158 1.56 -14.05 2.16
CA LEU A 158 2.85 -14.23 1.47
C LEU A 158 2.97 -13.33 0.24
N CYS A 159 1.88 -13.18 -0.50
CA CYS A 159 1.87 -12.46 -1.78
C CYS A 159 1.58 -10.97 -1.60
N ILE A 160 0.79 -10.55 -0.61
CA ILE A 160 0.39 -9.13 -0.46
C ILE A 160 1.02 -8.53 0.80
N PHE A 161 0.82 -9.14 1.97
CA PHE A 161 1.25 -8.54 3.24
C PHE A 161 2.78 -8.47 3.37
N VAL A 162 3.50 -9.56 3.11
CA VAL A 162 4.96 -9.61 3.22
C VAL A 162 5.67 -8.59 2.34
N PRO A 163 5.41 -8.49 1.02
CA PRO A 163 6.09 -7.48 0.20
C PRO A 163 5.73 -6.06 0.63
N PHE A 164 4.48 -5.82 1.03
CA PHE A 164 4.07 -4.51 1.54
C PHE A 164 4.77 -4.16 2.87
N ALA A 165 4.87 -5.11 3.80
CA ALA A 165 5.61 -4.95 5.05
C ALA A 165 7.10 -4.72 4.81
N LEU A 166 7.72 -5.44 3.87
CA LEU A 166 9.12 -5.23 3.49
C LEU A 166 9.36 -3.83 2.93
N LEU A 167 8.42 -3.31 2.13
CA LEU A 167 8.50 -1.93 1.64
C LEU A 167 8.43 -0.92 2.79
N ILE A 168 7.45 -1.07 3.69
CA ILE A 168 7.31 -0.19 4.86
C ILE A 168 8.57 -0.24 5.72
N LEU A 169 9.11 -1.44 5.99
CA LEU A 169 10.33 -1.61 6.76
C LEU A 169 11.55 -0.99 6.05
N SER A 170 11.67 -1.16 4.74
CA SER A 170 12.76 -0.56 3.96
C SER A 170 12.72 0.97 4.00
N GLN A 171 11.55 1.58 3.81
CA GLN A 171 11.35 3.02 3.92
C GLN A 171 11.58 3.51 5.34
N SER A 172 11.14 2.74 6.34
CA SER A 172 11.35 3.07 7.77
C SER A 172 12.84 3.05 8.13
N VAL A 173 13.60 2.06 7.66
CA VAL A 173 15.05 1.99 7.90
C VAL A 173 15.79 3.14 7.20
N GLU A 174 15.42 3.49 5.98
CA GLU A 174 16.00 4.66 5.30
C GLU A 174 15.66 5.96 6.03
N THR A 175 14.41 6.12 6.47
CA THR A 175 13.95 7.28 7.23
C THR A 175 14.72 7.41 8.55
N VAL A 176 14.85 6.32 9.31
CA VAL A 176 15.61 6.30 10.58
C VAL A 176 17.09 6.56 10.34
N ARG A 177 17.68 6.03 9.27
CA ARG A 177 19.09 6.31 8.91
C ARG A 177 19.29 7.79 8.57
N LEU A 178 18.39 8.39 7.79
CA LEU A 178 18.44 9.79 7.43
C LEU A 178 18.30 10.68 8.67
N PHE A 179 17.34 10.37 9.54
CA PHE A 179 17.11 11.08 10.79
C PHE A 179 18.29 10.97 11.76
N ARG A 180 18.91 9.78 11.86
CA ARG A 180 20.12 9.58 12.68
C ARG A 180 21.31 10.38 12.17
N ARG A 181 21.50 10.49 10.85
CA ARG A 181 22.56 11.34 10.26
C ARG A 181 22.30 12.82 10.57
N TYR A 182 21.08 13.29 10.32
CA TYR A 182 20.67 14.66 10.59
C TYR A 182 20.85 15.06 12.07
N LYS A 183 20.44 14.19 13.01
CA LYS A 183 20.68 14.43 14.44
C LYS A 183 22.16 14.37 14.81
N GLY A 184 22.95 13.49 14.17
CA GLY A 184 24.38 13.38 14.40
C GLY A 184 25.13 14.66 14.01
N GLU A 185 24.80 15.23 12.85
CA GLU A 185 25.39 16.48 12.35
C GLU A 185 25.07 17.65 13.28
N GLN A 186 23.79 17.83 13.65
CA GLN A 186 23.41 18.90 14.58
C GLN A 186 24.06 18.77 15.96
N MET A 187 24.16 17.55 16.50
CA MET A 187 24.82 17.35 17.79
C MET A 187 26.32 17.63 17.71
N ALA A 188 26.96 17.32 16.58
CA ALA A 188 28.37 17.63 16.37
C ALA A 188 28.61 19.13 16.25
N GLU A 189 27.75 19.86 15.54
CA GLU A 189 27.81 21.33 15.46
C GLU A 189 27.61 21.99 16.82
N LEU A 190 26.58 21.56 17.57
CA LEU A 190 26.31 22.08 18.91
C LEU A 190 27.48 21.81 19.89
N GLN A 191 28.10 20.63 19.78
CA GLN A 191 29.25 20.29 20.60
C GLN A 191 30.46 21.17 20.26
N ALA A 192 30.74 21.36 18.96
CA ALA A 192 31.82 22.23 18.51
C ALA A 192 31.63 23.69 18.92
N GLU A 193 30.38 24.19 18.91
CA GLU A 193 30.05 25.53 19.41
C GLU A 193 30.28 25.66 20.92
N LYS A 194 29.85 24.66 21.71
CA LYS A 194 30.10 24.63 23.16
C LYS A 194 31.58 24.58 23.49
N ASP A 195 32.36 23.80 22.76
CA ASP A 195 33.81 23.68 22.97
C ASP A 195 34.51 25.02 22.67
N LYS A 196 34.12 25.73 21.60
CA LYS A 196 34.62 27.09 21.31
C LYS A 196 34.26 28.08 22.41
N ILE A 197 33.02 28.09 22.88
CA ILE A 197 32.59 28.98 23.97
C ILE A 197 33.38 28.67 25.26
N ALA A 198 33.67 27.39 25.54
CA ALA A 198 34.48 27.01 26.69
C ALA A 198 35.93 27.50 26.57
N GLU A 199 36.52 27.44 25.38
CA GLU A 199 37.85 28.00 25.11
C GLU A 199 37.87 29.53 25.24
N GLU A 200 36.91 30.23 24.64
CA GLU A 200 36.76 31.69 24.77
C GLU A 200 36.60 32.11 26.24
N ARG A 201 35.79 31.37 27.01
CA ARG A 201 35.63 31.60 28.45
C ARG A 201 36.95 31.42 29.20
N ARG A 202 37.76 30.41 28.89
CA ARG A 202 39.07 30.20 29.51
C ARG A 202 40.03 31.34 29.18
N GLN A 203 40.13 31.72 27.91
CA GLN A 203 40.98 32.85 27.48
C GLN A 203 40.54 34.16 28.14
N SER A 204 39.24 34.44 28.20
CA SER A 204 38.71 35.63 28.86
C SER A 204 39.01 35.66 30.36
N ALA A 205 38.94 34.50 31.04
CA ALA A 205 39.24 34.38 32.46
C ALA A 205 40.74 34.57 32.75
N GLU A 206 41.61 34.03 31.89
CA GLU A 206 43.06 34.24 31.97
C GLU A 206 43.43 35.71 31.75
N MET A 207 42.87 36.36 30.73
CA MET A 207 43.09 37.78 30.46
C MET A 207 42.63 38.67 31.62
N LEU A 208 41.48 38.35 32.23
CA LEU A 208 40.97 39.08 33.39
C LEU A 208 41.92 38.94 34.59
N ALA A 209 42.46 37.75 34.83
CA ALA A 209 43.42 37.50 35.90
C ALA A 209 44.74 38.26 35.66
N GLU A 210 45.22 38.31 34.42
CA GLU A 210 46.41 39.09 34.05
C GLU A 210 46.19 40.60 34.25
N LEU A 211 45.04 41.14 33.82
CA LEU A 211 44.67 42.54 34.05
C LEU A 211 44.62 42.89 35.54
N GLN A 212 44.08 41.98 36.38
CA GLN A 212 44.07 42.16 37.83
C GLN A 212 45.47 42.15 38.43
N ALA A 213 46.36 41.27 37.97
CA ALA A 213 47.75 41.21 38.40
C ALA A 213 48.55 42.46 38.01
N LEU A 214 48.38 42.96 36.77
CA LEU A 214 48.99 44.21 36.32
C LEU A 214 48.48 45.40 37.15
N ARG A 215 47.17 45.46 37.40
CA ARG A 215 46.57 46.49 38.26
C ARG A 215 47.16 46.46 39.67
N ALA A 216 47.38 45.27 40.24
CA ALA A 216 48.01 45.13 41.55
C ALA A 216 49.49 45.59 41.54
N GLN A 217 50.26 45.29 40.49
CA GLN A 217 51.64 45.78 40.34
C GLN A 217 51.71 47.30 40.16
N LEU A 218 50.82 47.88 39.35
CA LEU A 218 50.72 49.33 39.18
C LEU A 218 50.24 50.02 40.46
N GLY A 219 49.38 49.36 41.24
CA GLY A 219 48.98 49.80 42.58
C GLY A 219 50.11 49.74 43.61
N GLN A 220 51.09 48.83 43.46
CA GLN A 220 52.29 48.78 44.31
C GLN A 220 53.36 49.82 43.94
N ASN A 221 53.26 50.45 42.76
CA ASN A 221 54.17 51.50 42.29
C ASN A 221 53.56 52.92 42.32
N ALA A 222 52.38 53.09 42.92
CA ALA A 222 51.79 54.40 43.16
C ALA A 222 52.26 54.95 44.51
N PRO A 223 52.72 56.22 44.62
CA PRO A 223 52.95 56.85 45.90
C PRO A 223 51.64 56.90 46.70
N GLU A 224 51.70 56.57 47.99
CA GLU A 224 50.62 56.84 48.92
C GLU A 224 50.35 58.34 48.96
N ASP A 225 49.24 58.78 48.37
CA ASP A 225 48.56 59.99 48.81
C ASP A 225 47.08 59.94 48.39
N GLY A 226 46.20 60.08 49.36
CA GLY A 226 44.80 60.47 49.14
C GLY A 226 43.74 59.45 49.58
N ALA A 227 43.20 59.70 50.77
CA ALA A 227 42.07 59.05 51.41
C ALA A 227 40.80 58.85 50.54
N ALA A 228 40.06 57.80 50.91
CA ALA A 228 38.77 57.33 50.37
C ALA A 228 37.61 58.36 50.49
N PRO A 229 36.40 58.10 49.94
CA PRO A 229 35.49 57.16 50.60
C PRO A 229 34.64 56.24 49.68
N VAL A 230 34.26 55.12 50.28
CA VAL A 230 33.18 54.20 49.90
C VAL A 230 31.83 54.97 49.87
N PRO A 231 30.86 54.55 49.06
CA PRO A 231 29.62 54.14 49.70
C PRO A 231 29.10 52.78 49.21
N ASP A 232 28.64 52.10 50.24
CA ASP A 232 27.92 50.85 50.33
C ASP A 232 26.50 50.99 49.75
N SER A 233 26.02 49.94 49.08
CA SER A 233 24.65 49.41 49.13
C SER A 233 24.28 48.65 47.84
N ALA A 234 24.41 47.33 47.91
CA ALA A 234 23.41 46.46 47.28
C ALA A 234 22.08 46.64 48.04
N PRO A 235 20.93 46.38 47.39
CA PRO A 235 20.31 45.11 47.71
C PRO A 235 19.86 44.32 46.49
N ALA A 236 19.94 43.00 46.65
CA ALA A 236 19.32 42.00 45.83
C ALA A 236 17.80 42.20 45.71
N ALA A 237 17.27 41.98 44.51
CA ALA A 237 15.90 41.51 44.32
C ALA A 237 15.85 40.55 43.12
N GLN A 238 15.24 39.41 43.37
CA GLN A 238 15.07 38.24 42.52
C GLN A 238 14.01 38.45 41.41
N PRO A 239 13.87 37.49 40.46
CA PRO A 239 13.19 37.69 39.18
C PRO A 239 11.67 37.54 39.29
N GLU A 240 10.91 38.45 38.68
CA GLU A 240 9.48 38.27 38.45
C GLU A 240 9.21 37.66 37.06
N THR A 241 8.72 36.42 37.09
CA THR A 241 7.97 35.77 36.02
C THR A 241 6.58 36.41 35.86
N PRO A 242 6.08 36.59 34.64
CA PRO A 242 4.64 36.62 34.39
C PRO A 242 4.13 35.22 34.02
N GLN A 243 3.45 34.57 34.95
CA GLN A 243 2.42 33.58 34.62
C GLN A 243 1.17 34.35 34.18
N THR A 244 0.75 34.21 32.93
CA THR A 244 -0.65 34.44 32.55
C THR A 244 -1.34 33.10 32.50
N ASP A 245 -2.26 32.96 33.44
CA ASP A 245 -3.19 31.87 33.61
C ASP A 245 -4.10 31.74 32.38
N THR A 246 -4.34 30.49 32.05
CA THR A 246 -5.41 29.96 31.23
C THR A 246 -6.79 30.42 31.70
N THR A 247 -7.71 30.70 30.77
CA THR A 247 -9.08 30.12 30.66
C THR A 247 -10.03 31.10 29.97
N GLU A 248 -10.37 30.87 28.69
CA GLU A 248 -11.72 31.09 28.12
C GLU A 248 -11.78 30.40 26.74
N SER A 249 -12.30 29.16 26.69
CA SER A 249 -13.68 28.80 26.30
C SER A 249 -13.90 28.70 24.77
N ALA A 250 -14.06 27.45 24.32
CA ALA A 250 -14.76 27.04 23.10
C ALA A 250 -15.35 25.63 23.38
N PRO A 251 -16.36 25.15 22.64
CA PRO A 251 -17.50 25.82 22.02
C PRO A 251 -18.85 25.25 22.55
N GLU A 252 -19.93 25.98 22.30
CA GLU A 252 -21.32 25.61 22.59
C GLU A 252 -21.86 24.62 21.53
N PRO A 253 -22.59 23.53 21.90
CA PRO A 253 -23.32 22.69 20.96
C PRO A 253 -24.78 23.17 20.86
N ALA A 254 -25.23 23.49 19.65
CA ALA A 254 -26.64 23.72 19.37
C ALA A 254 -27.32 22.40 18.98
N GLU A 255 -28.30 21.99 19.79
CA GLU A 255 -29.28 20.96 19.47
C GLU A 255 -30.50 21.56 18.74
N THR A 256 -31.09 20.74 17.87
CA THR A 256 -32.51 20.72 17.40
C THR A 256 -33.02 21.74 16.38
N MET A 257 -33.19 21.27 15.13
CA MET A 257 -34.50 21.01 14.50
C MET A 257 -34.39 19.83 13.53
#